data_AF-A0A979GTT7-F1
#
_entry.id   AF-A0A979GTT7-F1
#
_cell.length_a   1.000
_cell.length_b   1.000
_cell.length_c   1.000
_cell.angle_alpha   90.00
_cell.angle_beta   90.00
_cell.angle_gamma   90.00
#
_symmetry.space_group_name_H-M   'P 1'
#
loop_
_entity.id
_entity.type
_entity.pdbx_description
1 polymer ?
#
loop_
_entity_poly.entity_id
_entity_poly.type
_entity_poly.pdbx_seq_one_letter_code
_entity_poly.pdbx_strand_id
1 'polypeptide(L)'
;MTTDEIIKALSSFAPDGRSNDDNISYFYELMEALKHNADKDKAIEPIFRLIEKHPHLDYGSPGPLAHTLESFHEFYHEPLFASLDRRPTPLTVWMLNRLTNADQNYLEHKTLVEKMHALLQHPELDALTRSAVEDFVDFQDHPGEE
;
A
#
# COMPACT_ATOMS: atom_id res chain seq x y z
N MET A 1 -7.88 -3.03 -21.81
CA MET A 1 -7.95 -4.25 -20.98
C MET A 1 -9.14 -4.10 -20.05
N THR A 2 -9.94 -5.13 -19.87
CA THR A 2 -11.04 -5.12 -18.90
C THR A 2 -10.50 -5.20 -17.47
N THR A 3 -11.32 -4.85 -16.48
CA THR A 3 -10.93 -4.95 -15.07
C THR A 3 -10.59 -6.39 -14.69
N ASP A 4 -11.36 -7.37 -15.17
CA ASP A 4 -11.09 -8.79 -14.91
C ASP A 4 -9.76 -9.27 -15.53
N GLU A 5 -9.41 -8.78 -16.72
CA GLU A 5 -8.10 -9.07 -17.34
C GLU A 5 -6.95 -8.52 -16.49
N ILE A 6 -7.12 -7.30 -15.96
CA ILE A 6 -6.13 -6.65 -15.11
C ILE A 6 -6.00 -7.40 -13.78
N ILE A 7 -7.12 -7.75 -13.13
CA ILE A 7 -7.12 -8.53 -11.88
C ILE A 7 -6.41 -9.87 -12.10
N LYS A 8 -6.68 -10.55 -13.22
CA LYS A 8 -6.00 -11.80 -13.57
C LYS A 8 -4.49 -11.60 -13.77
N ALA A 9 -4.10 -10.50 -14.40
CA ALA A 9 -2.70 -10.13 -14.60
C ALA A 9 -1.98 -9.89 -13.26
N LEU A 10 -2.59 -9.12 -12.35
CA LEU A 10 -2.07 -8.89 -11.00
C LEU A 10 -1.93 -10.21 -10.22
N SER A 11 -2.95 -11.07 -10.26
CA SER A 11 -2.96 -12.36 -9.55
C SER A 11 -1.86 -13.32 -10.02
N SER A 12 -1.59 -13.30 -11.33
CA SER A 12 -0.64 -14.17 -12.01
C SER A 12 0.76 -13.57 -12.11
N PHE A 13 0.97 -12.35 -11.58
CA PHE A 13 2.25 -11.67 -11.62
C PHE A 13 3.33 -12.52 -10.91
N ALA A 14 4.49 -12.58 -11.54
CA ALA A 14 5.72 -13.14 -11.02
C ALA A 14 6.88 -12.23 -11.43
N PRO A 15 7.77 -11.86 -10.51
CA PRO A 15 8.89 -10.94 -10.79
C PRO A 15 10.04 -11.58 -11.58
N ASP A 16 9.99 -12.88 -11.87
CA ASP A 16 11.10 -13.64 -12.43
C ASP A 16 11.60 -13.08 -13.78
N GLY A 17 12.87 -12.66 -13.78
CA GLY A 17 13.60 -12.23 -14.97
C GLY A 17 13.40 -10.78 -15.39
N ARG A 18 12.68 -9.95 -14.60
CA ARG A 18 12.46 -8.52 -14.86
C ARG A 18 13.30 -7.64 -13.95
N SER A 19 13.78 -6.51 -14.47
CA SER A 19 14.35 -5.46 -13.63
C SER A 19 13.25 -4.76 -12.82
N ASN A 20 13.62 -4.01 -11.77
CA ASN A 20 12.67 -3.19 -11.02
C ASN A 20 11.97 -2.17 -11.95
N ASP A 21 12.72 -1.52 -12.83
CA ASP A 21 12.18 -0.55 -13.79
C ASP A 21 11.15 -1.17 -14.73
N ASP A 22 11.38 -2.41 -15.19
CA ASP A 22 10.44 -3.15 -16.02
C ASP A 22 9.16 -3.51 -15.25
N ASN A 23 9.29 -3.88 -13.97
CA ASN A 23 8.15 -4.18 -13.11
C ASN A 23 7.31 -2.92 -12.86
N ILE A 24 7.94 -1.80 -12.55
CA ILE A 24 7.27 -0.52 -12.35
C ILE A 24 6.57 -0.08 -13.64
N SER A 25 7.25 -0.17 -14.79
CA SER A 25 6.67 0.17 -16.10
C SER A 25 5.46 -0.70 -16.43
N TYR A 26 5.56 -2.01 -16.16
CA TYR A 26 4.45 -2.94 -16.32
C TYR A 26 3.23 -2.57 -15.45
N PHE A 27 3.46 -2.19 -14.19
CA PHE A 27 2.35 -1.75 -13.33
C PHE A 27 1.75 -0.41 -13.78
N TYR A 28 2.55 0.52 -14.30
CA TYR A 28 2.02 1.75 -14.90
C TYR A 28 1.05 1.44 -16.04
N GLU A 29 1.42 0.57 -16.97
CA GLU A 29 0.55 0.18 -18.09
C GLU A 29 -0.79 -0.42 -17.62
N LEU A 30 -0.73 -1.34 -16.65
CA LEU A 30 -1.94 -1.95 -16.07
C LEU A 30 -2.83 -0.91 -15.36
N MET A 31 -2.23 -0.04 -14.56
CA MET A 31 -2.96 0.95 -13.78
C MET A 31 -3.56 2.05 -14.67
N GLU A 32 -2.85 2.50 -15.70
CA GLU A 32 -3.40 3.43 -16.69
C GLU A 32 -4.59 2.82 -17.43
N ALA A 33 -4.50 1.55 -17.83
CA ALA A 33 -5.63 0.84 -18.43
C ALA A 33 -6.82 0.72 -17.47
N LEU A 34 -6.57 0.45 -16.18
CA LEU A 34 -7.60 0.32 -15.14
C LEU A 34 -8.37 1.62 -14.93
N LYS A 35 -7.71 2.79 -14.97
CA LYS A 35 -8.33 4.10 -14.70
C LYS A 35 -9.53 4.40 -15.60
N HIS A 36 -9.54 3.84 -16.81
CA HIS A 36 -10.59 4.03 -17.82
C HIS A 36 -11.77 3.06 -17.70
N ASN A 37 -11.69 2.06 -16.82
CA ASN A 37 -12.77 1.09 -16.63
C ASN A 37 -13.81 1.59 -15.63
N ALA A 38 -15.09 1.28 -15.86
CA ALA A 38 -16.19 1.73 -15.02
C ALA A 38 -16.24 1.02 -13.65
N ASP A 39 -15.78 -0.22 -13.58
CA ASP A 39 -15.80 -1.10 -12.40
C ASP A 39 -14.40 -1.30 -11.79
N LYS A 40 -13.53 -0.30 -11.97
CA LYS A 40 -12.13 -0.31 -11.55
C LYS A 40 -11.90 -0.51 -10.05
N ASP A 41 -12.89 -0.17 -9.23
CA ASP A 41 -12.90 -0.39 -7.78
C ASP A 41 -12.73 -1.86 -7.39
N LYS A 42 -13.17 -2.80 -8.24
CA LYS A 42 -12.95 -4.24 -8.03
C LYS A 42 -11.47 -4.63 -7.95
N ALA A 43 -10.57 -3.80 -8.48
CA ALA A 43 -9.14 -4.06 -8.46
C ALA A 43 -8.45 -3.65 -7.15
N ILE A 44 -9.12 -2.92 -6.24
CA ILE A 44 -8.52 -2.45 -4.98
C ILE A 44 -7.98 -3.62 -4.14
N GLU A 45 -8.83 -4.59 -3.82
CA GLU A 45 -8.43 -5.77 -3.03
C GLU A 45 -7.36 -6.61 -3.77
N PRO A 46 -7.48 -6.92 -5.08
CA PRO A 46 -6.42 -7.56 -5.85
C PRO A 46 -5.06 -6.85 -5.83
N ILE A 47 -5.04 -5.51 -5.82
CA ILE A 47 -3.79 -4.74 -5.69
C ILE A 47 -3.16 -4.99 -4.31
N PHE A 48 -3.93 -4.92 -3.22
CA PHE A 48 -3.40 -5.24 -1.89
C PHE A 48 -2.90 -6.68 -1.79
N ARG A 49 -3.62 -7.65 -2.36
CA ARG A 49 -3.17 -9.05 -2.41
C ARG A 49 -1.84 -9.23 -3.14
N LEU A 50 -1.61 -8.47 -4.21
CA LEU A 50 -0.33 -8.47 -4.91
C LEU A 50 0.80 -7.96 -3.99
N ILE A 51 0.56 -6.85 -3.27
CA ILE A 51 1.53 -6.24 -2.35
C ILE A 51 1.84 -7.22 -1.20
N GLU A 52 0.82 -7.85 -0.61
CA GLU A 52 0.97 -8.88 0.44
C GLU A 52 1.77 -10.10 -0.04
N LYS A 53 1.61 -10.47 -1.32
CA LYS A 53 2.30 -11.61 -1.94
C LYS A 53 3.77 -11.32 -2.23
N HIS A 54 4.10 -10.08 -2.61
CA HIS A 54 5.47 -9.65 -2.92
C HIS A 54 5.87 -8.40 -2.11
N PRO A 55 5.96 -8.51 -0.76
CA PRO A 55 6.08 -7.37 0.14
C PRO A 55 7.36 -6.53 -0.03
N HIS A 56 8.40 -7.10 -0.65
CA HIS A 56 9.70 -6.45 -0.85
C HIS A 56 9.98 -6.10 -2.31
N LEU A 57 8.98 -6.24 -3.20
CA LEU A 57 9.13 -5.78 -4.56
C LEU A 57 9.13 -4.26 -4.57
N ASP A 58 10.01 -3.68 -5.39
CA ASP A 58 9.99 -2.25 -5.64
C ASP A 58 8.84 -1.92 -6.59
N TYR A 59 7.79 -1.33 -6.03
CA TYR A 59 6.65 -0.82 -6.76
C TYR A 59 6.81 0.64 -7.15
N GLY A 60 7.97 1.27 -6.86
CA GLY A 60 8.16 2.71 -6.85
C GLY A 60 7.63 3.34 -5.57
N SER A 61 8.10 4.55 -5.26
CA SER A 61 7.66 5.32 -4.08
C SER A 61 7.28 6.75 -4.51
N PRO A 62 5.97 7.11 -4.61
CA PRO A 62 4.79 6.28 -4.29
C PRO A 62 4.51 5.14 -5.28
N GLY A 63 4.93 5.29 -6.54
CA GLY A 63 4.72 4.28 -7.58
C GLY A 63 3.27 4.18 -8.13
N PRO A 64 3.06 3.42 -9.21
CA PRO A 64 1.75 3.28 -9.88
C PRO A 64 0.66 2.69 -8.98
N LEU A 65 1.00 1.75 -8.09
CA LEU A 65 0.00 1.09 -7.25
C LEU A 65 -0.55 2.05 -6.19
N ALA A 66 0.31 2.75 -5.45
CA ALA A 66 -0.13 3.71 -4.44
C ALA A 66 -0.92 4.87 -5.07
N HIS A 67 -0.43 5.44 -6.18
CA HIS A 67 -1.16 6.49 -6.90
C HIS A 67 -2.55 6.04 -7.35
N THR A 68 -2.69 4.78 -7.77
CA THR A 68 -3.98 4.25 -8.21
C THR A 68 -4.91 4.02 -7.03
N LEU A 69 -4.41 3.45 -5.92
CA LEU A 69 -5.17 3.30 -4.68
C LEU A 69 -5.67 4.66 -4.15
N GLU A 70 -4.78 5.66 -4.08
CA GLU A 70 -5.11 7.03 -3.65
C GLU A 70 -6.19 7.68 -4.54
N SER A 71 -6.25 7.34 -5.83
CA SER A 71 -7.28 7.86 -6.75
C SER A 71 -8.69 7.40 -6.41
N PHE A 72 -8.84 6.37 -5.56
CA PHE A 72 -10.12 5.92 -5.04
C PHE A 72 -10.54 6.67 -3.77
N HIS A 73 -9.77 7.65 -3.28
CA HIS A 73 -10.11 8.45 -2.09
C HIS A 73 -10.45 7.56 -0.88
N GLU A 74 -11.52 7.83 -0.14
CA GLU A 74 -11.86 7.09 1.08
C GLU A 74 -12.17 5.60 0.85
N PHE A 75 -12.48 5.18 -0.39
CA PHE A 75 -12.85 3.80 -0.71
C PHE A 75 -11.70 2.80 -0.56
N TYR A 76 -10.43 3.23 -0.56
CA TYR A 76 -9.30 2.32 -0.34
C TYR A 76 -8.90 2.20 1.14
N HIS A 77 -9.42 3.05 2.05
CA HIS A 77 -9.00 3.06 3.46
C HIS A 77 -9.36 1.75 4.18
N GLU A 78 -10.59 1.28 4.03
CA GLU A 78 -11.02 -0.01 4.62
C GLU A 78 -10.20 -1.19 4.07
N PRO A 79 -10.01 -1.34 2.74
CA PRO A 79 -9.10 -2.34 2.18
C PRO A 79 -7.65 -2.21 2.65
N LEU A 80 -7.12 -0.99 2.85
CA LEU A 80 -5.78 -0.78 3.40
C LEU A 80 -5.68 -1.33 4.82
N PHE A 81 -6.63 -1.01 5.70
CA PHE A 81 -6.64 -1.54 7.05
C PHE A 81 -6.78 -3.07 7.05
N ALA A 82 -7.64 -3.62 6.20
CA ALA A 82 -7.77 -5.06 6.05
C ALA A 82 -6.48 -5.72 5.53
N SER A 83 -5.71 -5.03 4.68
CA SER A 83 -4.40 -5.50 4.22
C SER A 83 -3.36 -5.49 5.35
N LEU A 84 -3.30 -4.41 6.14
CA LEU A 84 -2.45 -4.29 7.32
C LEU A 84 -2.76 -5.35 8.38
N ASP A 85 -4.04 -5.67 8.61
CA ASP A 85 -4.47 -6.71 9.55
C ASP A 85 -4.15 -8.14 9.06
N ARG A 86 -3.93 -8.32 7.75
CA ARG A 86 -3.52 -9.61 7.17
C ARG A 86 -2.02 -9.77 7.20
N ARG A 87 -1.32 -8.80 6.61
CA ARG A 87 0.13 -8.79 6.49
C ARG A 87 0.62 -7.37 6.23
N PRO A 88 1.16 -6.68 7.24
CA PRO A 88 1.83 -5.41 7.05
C PRO A 88 2.99 -5.57 6.06
N THR A 89 3.13 -4.61 5.16
CA THR A 89 4.26 -4.49 4.21
C THR A 89 4.83 -3.08 4.28
N PRO A 90 6.06 -2.84 3.81
CA PRO A 90 6.64 -1.49 3.83
C PRO A 90 5.77 -0.49 3.07
N LEU A 91 5.18 -0.90 1.94
CA LEU A 91 4.30 -0.03 1.14
C LEU A 91 2.98 0.28 1.87
N THR A 92 2.31 -0.71 2.46
CA THR A 92 1.05 -0.47 3.18
C THR A 92 1.26 0.35 4.45
N VAL A 93 2.39 0.17 5.14
CA VAL A 93 2.77 0.97 6.31
C VAL A 93 3.07 2.41 5.89
N TRP A 94 3.80 2.60 4.78
CA TRP A 94 4.02 3.94 4.22
C TRP A 94 2.70 4.63 3.84
N MET A 95 1.75 3.90 3.25
CA MET A 95 0.41 4.42 2.95
C MET A 95 -0.37 4.81 4.22
N LEU A 96 -0.27 4.02 5.29
CA LEU A 96 -0.86 4.38 6.59
C LEU A 96 -0.25 5.67 7.13
N ASN A 97 1.08 5.79 7.15
CA ASN A 97 1.77 7.00 7.59
C ASN A 97 1.37 8.23 6.75
N ARG A 98 1.23 8.05 5.43
CA ARG A 98 0.77 9.10 4.53
C ARG A 98 -0.66 9.54 4.84
N LEU A 99 -1.55 8.60 5.18
CA LEU A 99 -2.91 8.93 5.64
C LEU A 99 -2.87 9.70 6.97
N THR A 100 -2.06 9.25 7.94
CA THR A 100 -1.85 9.94 9.23
C THR A 100 -1.38 11.39 9.06
N ASN A 101 -0.51 11.64 8.08
CA ASN A 101 0.02 12.97 7.77
C ASN A 101 -0.95 13.86 6.97
N ALA A 102 -1.89 13.27 6.24
CA ALA A 102 -2.89 14.02 5.46
C ALA A 102 -4.06 14.50 6.33
N ASP A 103 -4.26 13.88 7.50
CA ASP A 103 -5.38 14.15 8.38
C ASP A 103 -5.19 15.45 9.18
N GLN A 104 -6.21 16.31 9.19
CA GLN A 104 -6.23 17.54 9.99
C GLN A 104 -7.07 17.41 11.29
N ASN A 105 -7.76 16.29 11.46
CA ASN A 105 -8.55 15.95 12.62
C ASN A 105 -7.71 15.19 13.65
N TYR A 106 -7.53 15.81 14.82
CA TYR A 106 -6.74 15.27 15.91
C TYR A 106 -7.18 13.87 16.38
N LEU A 107 -8.49 13.59 16.44
CA LEU A 107 -8.99 12.29 16.92
C LEU A 107 -8.71 11.17 15.92
N GLU A 108 -8.81 11.47 14.63
CA GLU A 108 -8.56 10.52 13.55
C GLU A 108 -7.05 10.26 13.43
N HIS A 109 -6.24 11.32 13.44
CA HIS A 109 -4.78 11.23 13.53
C HIS A 109 -4.33 10.32 14.69
N LYS A 110 -4.83 10.55 15.91
CA LYS A 110 -4.50 9.71 17.07
C LYS A 110 -4.86 8.24 16.84
N THR A 111 -6.03 7.97 16.25
CA THR A 111 -6.48 6.60 15.95
C THR A 111 -5.56 5.92 14.94
N LEU A 112 -5.07 6.65 13.94
CA LEU A 112 -4.14 6.13 12.94
C LEU A 112 -2.75 5.85 13.53
N VAL A 113 -2.26 6.73 14.42
CA VAL A 113 -1.02 6.52 15.17
C VAL A 113 -1.13 5.27 16.07
N GLU A 114 -2.22 5.12 16.82
CA GLU A 114 -2.46 3.92 17.64
C GLU A 114 -2.47 2.63 16.80
N LYS A 115 -3.07 2.68 15.60
CA LYS A 115 -3.00 1.55 14.64
C LYS A 115 -1.57 1.26 14.22
N MET A 116 -0.77 2.28 13.91
CA MET A 116 0.63 2.12 13.51
C MET A 116 1.45 1.46 14.63
N HIS A 117 1.29 1.91 15.87
CA HIS A 117 1.89 1.28 17.05
C HIS A 117 1.49 -0.20 17.20
N ALA A 118 0.22 -0.52 16.96
CA ALA A 118 -0.27 -1.91 17.04
C ALA A 118 0.41 -2.84 16.03
N LEU A 119 0.88 -2.34 14.88
CA LEU A 119 1.57 -3.15 13.88
C LEU A 119 2.86 -3.79 14.42
N LEU A 120 3.55 -3.16 15.38
CA LEU A 120 4.77 -3.70 15.98
C LEU A 120 4.58 -5.07 16.64
N GLN A 121 3.34 -5.37 17.05
CA GLN A 121 2.93 -6.64 17.67
C GLN A 121 2.32 -7.63 16.66
N HIS A 122 2.28 -7.29 15.37
CA HIS A 122 1.63 -8.13 14.36
C HIS A 122 2.45 -9.42 14.11
N PRO A 123 1.80 -10.61 14.07
CA PRO A 123 2.51 -11.89 13.98
C PRO A 123 3.24 -12.11 12.65
N GLU A 124 2.71 -11.57 11.55
CA GLU A 124 3.32 -11.65 10.20
C GLU A 124 4.29 -10.48 9.89
N LEU A 125 4.68 -9.69 10.90
CA LEU A 125 5.58 -8.55 10.70
C LEU A 125 7.03 -9.03 10.51
N ASP A 126 7.54 -8.92 9.29
CA ASP A 126 8.93 -9.22 8.97
C ASP A 126 9.90 -8.10 9.41
N ALA A 127 11.20 -8.37 9.38
CA ALA A 127 12.22 -7.44 9.87
C ALA A 127 12.33 -6.13 9.07
N LEU A 128 12.15 -6.16 7.75
CA LEU A 128 12.21 -4.96 6.92
C LEU A 128 10.97 -4.09 7.17
N THR A 129 9.80 -4.71 7.21
CA THR A 129 8.57 -3.98 7.54
C THR A 129 8.60 -3.45 8.97
N ARG A 130 9.15 -4.20 9.94
CA ARG A 130 9.33 -3.74 11.31
C ARG A 130 10.15 -2.47 11.38
N SER A 131 11.31 -2.43 10.71
CA SER A 131 12.14 -1.23 10.65
C SER A 131 11.35 -0.03 10.13
N ALA A 132 10.58 -0.20 9.05
CA ALA A 132 9.75 0.87 8.51
C ALA A 132 8.67 1.34 9.51
N VAL A 133 8.02 0.42 10.23
CA VAL A 133 7.03 0.77 11.26
C VAL A 133 7.70 1.54 12.40
N GLU A 134 8.86 1.09 12.88
CA GLU A 134 9.62 1.75 13.95
C GLU A 134 10.03 3.18 13.56
N ASP A 135 10.54 3.36 12.33
CA ASP A 135 10.91 4.68 11.80
C ASP A 135 9.70 5.64 11.75
N PHE A 136 8.53 5.15 11.32
CA PHE A 136 7.34 5.99 11.27
C PHE A 136 6.74 6.24 12.66
N VAL A 137 6.76 5.24 13.56
CA VAL A 137 6.31 5.43 14.94
C VAL A 137 7.14 6.51 15.63
N ASP A 138 8.47 6.45 15.50
CA ASP A 138 9.35 7.46 16.10
C ASP A 138 9.08 8.86 15.54
N PHE A 139 8.90 8.97 14.22
CA PHE A 139 8.53 10.22 13.55
C PHE A 139 7.19 10.79 14.05
N GLN A 140 6.18 9.94 14.30
CA GLN A 140 4.87 10.38 14.78
C GLN A 140 4.88 10.74 16.28
N ASP A 141 5.73 10.07 17.07
CA ASP A 141 5.87 10.36 18.50
C ASP A 141 6.71 11.63 18.76
N HIS A 142 7.64 11.97 17.85
CA HIS A 142 8.54 13.13 17.96
C HIS A 142 8.46 14.07 16.74
N PRO A 143 7.29 14.69 16.44
CA PRO A 143 7.14 15.54 15.28
C PRO A 143 7.98 16.82 15.39
N GLY A 144 9.04 16.94 14.57
CA GLY A 144 9.84 18.16 14.42
C GLY A 144 11.20 18.17 15.13
N GLU A 145 11.68 17.03 15.62
CA GLU A 145 13.06 16.85 16.07
C GLU A 145 13.90 16.27 14.89
N GLU A 146 14.51 17.14 14.09
CA GLU A 146 15.59 16.81 13.12
C GLU A 146 16.98 17.20 13.67
#